data_AF-A0AAD6V220-F1
#
_entry.id   AF-A0AAD6V220-F1
#
_cell.length_a   1.000
_cell.length_b   1.000
_cell.length_c   1.000
_cell.angle_alpha   90.00
_cell.angle_beta   90.00
_cell.angle_gamma   90.00
#
_symmetry.space_group_name_H-M   'P 1'
#
loop_
_entity.id
_entity.type
_entity.pdbx_description
1 polymer ?
#
loop_
_entity_poly.entity_id
_entity_poly.type
_entity_poly.pdbx_seq_one_letter_code
_entity_poly.pdbx_strand_id
1 'polypeptide(L)'
;MASVPSASGLGPALPFRFSMPVPPSEVLASGTLTLLPIRMHSMEDVASTANRDLKSEWTAAHGKPPSKPAGESPHGRVAAVAIPECLTERLYMCAYVMDYMICYDYLADAVPSPLRTGE
;
A
#
# COMPACT_ATOMS: atom_id res chain seq x y z
N MET A 1 -30.56 -23.44 -3.85
CA MET A 1 -29.09 -23.28 -3.81
C MET A 1 -28.69 -22.49 -5.03
N ALA A 2 -28.34 -21.21 -4.86
CA ALA A 2 -27.89 -20.36 -5.98
C ALA A 2 -26.44 -20.71 -6.32
N SER A 3 -26.18 -21.06 -7.57
CA SER A 3 -24.84 -21.31 -8.11
C SER A 3 -24.07 -20.00 -8.17
N VAL A 4 -22.90 -19.94 -7.56
CA VAL A 4 -21.95 -18.84 -7.72
C VAL A 4 -21.52 -18.80 -9.19
N PRO A 5 -21.61 -17.65 -9.88
CA PRO A 5 -21.19 -17.55 -11.27
C PRO A 5 -19.68 -17.76 -11.36
N SER A 6 -19.27 -18.71 -12.20
CA SER A 6 -17.88 -18.93 -12.55
C SER A 6 -17.34 -17.67 -13.24
N ALA A 7 -16.29 -17.08 -12.67
CA ALA A 7 -15.61 -15.89 -13.17
C ALA A 7 -14.79 -16.24 -14.43
N SER A 8 -15.46 -16.62 -15.52
CA SER A 8 -14.84 -17.03 -16.79
C SER A 8 -14.48 -15.85 -17.72
N GLY A 9 -14.46 -14.62 -17.19
CA GLY A 9 -14.31 -13.39 -17.99
C GLY A 9 -12.92 -12.74 -17.95
N LEU A 10 -12.00 -13.24 -17.13
CA LEU A 10 -10.61 -12.80 -17.18
C LEU A 10 -9.90 -13.66 -18.23
N GLY A 11 -9.30 -13.04 -19.25
CA GLY A 11 -8.40 -13.73 -20.20
C GLY A 11 -7.33 -14.54 -19.46
N PRO A 12 -6.52 -15.37 -20.15
CA PRO A 12 -5.53 -16.22 -19.50
C PRO A 12 -4.73 -15.38 -18.50
N ALA A 13 -4.86 -15.71 -17.21
CA ALA A 13 -4.22 -14.96 -16.15
C ALA A 13 -2.72 -14.94 -16.46
N LEU A 14 -2.19 -13.76 -16.81
CA LEU A 14 -0.77 -13.62 -17.02
C LEU A 14 -0.07 -14.10 -15.74
N PRO A 15 0.96 -14.95 -15.84
CA PRO A 15 1.64 -15.44 -14.65
C PRO A 15 2.17 -14.24 -13.86
N PHE A 16 2.05 -14.31 -12.53
CA PHE A 16 2.65 -13.32 -11.64
C PHE A 16 4.18 -13.34 -11.82
N ARG A 17 4.77 -12.19 -12.17
CA ARG A 17 6.19 -12.06 -12.52
C ARG A 17 6.98 -11.33 -11.45
N PHE A 18 6.36 -10.39 -10.76
CA PHE A 18 7.07 -9.46 -9.88
C PHE A 18 6.75 -9.66 -8.41
N SER A 19 5.77 -10.50 -8.07
CA SER A 19 5.37 -10.72 -6.68
C SER A 19 5.48 -12.16 -6.21
N MET A 20 5.59 -12.31 -4.90
CA MET A 20 5.50 -13.57 -4.17
C MET A 20 4.18 -13.64 -3.39
N PRO A 21 3.53 -14.82 -3.29
CA PRO A 21 2.37 -14.96 -2.43
C PRO A 21 2.76 -14.77 -0.96
N VAL A 22 1.94 -14.06 -0.20
CA VAL A 22 2.08 -13.97 1.26
C VAL A 22 1.45 -15.22 1.89
N PRO A 23 2.10 -15.89 2.84
CA PRO A 23 1.53 -17.06 3.51
C PRO A 23 0.17 -16.75 4.17
N PRO A 24 -0.86 -17.59 4.01
CA PRO A 24 -2.16 -17.36 4.63
C PRO A 24 -2.11 -17.21 6.16
N SER A 25 -1.16 -17.88 6.82
CA SER A 25 -0.93 -17.74 8.26
C SER A 25 -0.51 -16.33 8.66
N GLU A 26 0.30 -15.65 7.84
CA GLU A 26 0.71 -14.27 8.09
C GLU A 26 -0.45 -13.30 7.85
N VAL A 27 -1.25 -13.55 6.79
CA VAL A 27 -2.47 -12.78 6.50
C VAL A 27 -3.46 -12.87 7.66
N LEU A 28 -3.71 -14.06 8.19
CA LEU A 28 -4.59 -14.24 9.34
C LEU A 28 -4.05 -13.56 10.61
N ALA A 29 -2.73 -13.63 10.82
CA ALA A 29 -2.08 -12.98 11.95
C ALA A 29 -2.11 -11.44 11.86
N SER A 30 -2.20 -10.87 10.65
CA SER A 30 -2.20 -9.41 10.45
C SER A 30 -3.52 -8.73 10.82
N GLY A 31 -4.56 -9.49 11.15
CA GLY A 31 -5.89 -8.95 11.46
C GLY A 31 -6.59 -8.30 10.26
N THR A 32 -6.19 -8.63 9.03
CA THR A 32 -6.80 -8.08 7.82
C THR A 32 -8.24 -8.56 7.64
N LEU A 33 -9.07 -7.77 6.95
CA LEU A 33 -10.49 -8.07 6.71
C LEU A 33 -10.73 -8.95 5.47
N THR A 34 -9.67 -9.44 4.83
CA THR A 34 -9.76 -10.19 3.57
C THR A 34 -9.20 -11.61 3.70
N LEU A 35 -9.86 -12.54 3.02
CA LEU A 35 -9.37 -13.92 2.78
C LEU A 35 -8.87 -14.11 1.34
N LEU A 36 -8.84 -13.03 0.56
CA LEU A 36 -8.32 -13.08 -0.81
C LEU A 36 -6.82 -13.34 -0.79
N PRO A 37 -6.27 -14.01 -1.82
CA PRO A 37 -4.83 -14.19 -1.95
C PRO A 37 -4.10 -12.84 -1.95
N ILE A 38 -3.21 -12.65 -0.99
CA ILE A 38 -2.34 -11.47 -0.91
C ILE A 38 -1.00 -11.82 -1.53
N ARG A 39 -0.43 -10.86 -2.26
CA ARG A 39 0.91 -10.95 -2.84
C ARG A 39 1.70 -9.72 -2.45
N MET A 40 3.01 -9.88 -2.33
CA MET A 40 3.95 -8.81 -2.05
C MET A 40 4.91 -8.69 -3.23
N HIS A 41 5.16 -7.46 -3.68
CA HIS A 41 6.18 -7.22 -4.69
C HIS A 41 7.55 -7.69 -4.18
N SER A 42 8.26 -8.47 -4.99
CA SER A 42 9.55 -9.11 -4.65
C SER A 42 10.68 -8.13 -4.33
N MET A 43 10.61 -6.92 -4.87
CA MET A 43 11.54 -5.82 -4.58
C MET A 43 10.93 -4.74 -3.70
N GLU A 44 10.43 -5.16 -2.53
CA GLU A 44 9.91 -4.25 -1.51
C GLU A 44 10.94 -3.18 -1.08
N ASP A 45 12.23 -3.50 -1.13
CA ASP A 45 13.33 -2.56 -0.83
C ASP A 45 13.30 -1.29 -1.69
N VAL A 46 12.80 -1.38 -2.92
CA VAL A 46 12.62 -0.22 -3.81
C VAL A 46 11.54 0.72 -3.26
N ALA A 47 10.44 0.16 -2.75
CA ALA A 47 9.40 0.94 -2.10
C ALA A 47 9.89 1.52 -0.76
N SER A 48 10.71 0.77 -0.01
CA SER A 48 11.35 1.28 1.21
C SER A 48 12.32 2.44 0.94
N THR A 49 13.04 2.38 -0.18
CA THR A 49 13.90 3.48 -0.65
C THR A 49 13.08 4.72 -0.98
N ALA A 50 11.99 4.57 -1.76
CA ALA A 50 11.09 5.68 -2.07
C ALA A 50 10.51 6.36 -0.82
N ASN A 51 10.11 5.56 0.17
CA ASN A 51 9.58 6.06 1.45
C ASN A 51 10.61 6.91 2.21
N ARG A 52 11.87 6.43 2.28
CA ARG A 52 12.96 7.15 2.95
C ARG A 52 13.23 8.48 2.27
N ASP A 53 13.29 8.47 0.94
CA ASP A 53 13.61 9.66 0.15
C ASP A 53 12.47 10.69 0.28
N LEU A 54 11.20 10.25 0.26
CA LEU A 54 10.04 11.10 0.59
C LEU A 54 10.15 11.71 2.00
N LYS A 55 10.47 10.94 3.04
CA LYS A 55 10.61 11.46 4.40
C LYS A 55 11.69 12.54 4.49
N SER A 56 12.80 12.35 3.76
CA SER A 56 13.87 13.33 3.67
C SER A 56 13.39 14.64 3.03
N GLU A 57 12.77 14.54 1.85
CA GLU A 57 12.24 15.70 1.11
C GLU A 57 11.13 16.42 1.87
N TRP A 58 10.22 15.68 2.49
CA TRP A 58 9.17 16.23 3.34
C TRP A 58 9.74 17.03 4.51
N THR A 59 10.76 16.49 5.17
CA THR A 59 11.41 17.18 6.30
C THR A 59 12.12 18.45 5.83
N ALA A 60 12.76 18.41 4.66
CA ALA A 60 13.37 19.59 4.07
C ALA A 60 12.34 20.67 3.71
N ALA A 61 11.17 20.28 3.19
CA ALA A 61 10.12 21.21 2.77
C ALA A 61 9.31 21.79 3.94
N HIS A 62 9.02 20.99 4.97
CA HIS A 62 8.11 21.36 6.07
C HIS A 62 8.81 21.58 7.42
N GLY A 63 10.13 21.36 7.50
CA GLY A 63 10.93 21.53 8.72
C GLY A 63 10.73 20.44 9.77
N LYS A 64 9.92 19.42 9.49
CA LYS A 64 9.64 18.27 10.38
C LYS A 64 9.25 17.04 9.56
N PRO A 65 9.47 15.81 10.07
CA PRO A 65 9.05 14.59 9.39
C PRO A 65 7.52 14.48 9.33
N PRO A 66 6.97 13.60 8.46
CA PRO A 66 5.57 13.25 8.47
C PRO A 66 5.12 12.77 9.86
N SER A 67 3.91 13.12 10.27
CA SER A 67 3.36 12.82 11.61
C SER A 67 3.04 11.35 11.83
N LYS A 68 2.91 10.56 10.74
CA LYS A 68 2.55 9.15 10.75
C LYS A 68 3.41 8.38 9.73
N PRO A 69 3.56 7.06 9.91
CA PRO A 69 4.26 6.22 8.96
C PRO A 69 3.54 6.26 7.61
N ALA A 70 4.17 6.91 6.63
CA ALA A 70 3.68 7.11 5.28
C ALA A 70 3.56 5.77 4.54
N GLY A 71 2.47 5.01 4.75
CA GLY A 71 2.30 3.71 4.10
C GLY A 71 3.28 2.61 4.57
N GLU A 72 3.89 2.77 5.74
CA GLU A 72 4.81 1.79 6.34
C GLU A 72 4.09 0.88 7.34
N SER A 73 4.36 -0.42 7.28
CA SER A 73 3.88 -1.39 8.27
C SER A 73 4.95 -2.45 8.56
N PRO A 74 4.84 -3.20 9.67
CA PRO A 74 5.68 -4.36 9.93
C PRO A 74 5.58 -5.46 8.86
N HIS A 75 4.50 -5.45 8.08
CA HIS A 75 4.23 -6.42 7.01
C HIS A 75 4.67 -5.93 5.63
N GLY A 76 5.24 -4.73 5.55
CA GLY A 76 5.81 -4.14 4.34
C GLY A 76 5.19 -2.81 3.94
N ARG A 77 5.60 -2.32 2.76
CA ARG A 77 5.14 -1.05 2.17
C ARG A 77 3.79 -1.17 1.47
N VAL A 78 2.92 -0.18 1.65
CA VAL A 78 1.59 -0.13 1.03
C VAL A 78 1.64 -0.37 -0.48
N ALA A 79 2.52 0.30 -1.20
CA ALA A 79 2.62 0.12 -2.66
C ALA A 79 3.03 -1.30 -3.06
N ALA A 80 3.92 -1.95 -2.30
CA ALA A 80 4.35 -3.32 -2.60
C ALA A 80 3.22 -4.34 -2.44
N VAL A 81 2.24 -4.07 -1.57
CA VAL A 81 1.04 -4.90 -1.36
C VAL A 81 -0.12 -4.50 -2.29
N ALA A 82 -0.31 -3.21 -2.54
CA ALA A 82 -1.45 -2.69 -3.30
C ALA A 82 -1.29 -2.92 -4.80
N ILE A 83 -0.07 -2.87 -5.32
CA ILE A 83 0.25 -3.10 -6.74
C ILE A 83 1.38 -4.13 -6.90
N PRO A 84 1.16 -5.38 -6.47
CA PRO A 84 2.23 -6.38 -6.35
C PRO A 84 2.85 -6.77 -7.70
N GLU A 85 2.12 -6.59 -8.81
CA GLU A 85 2.61 -6.80 -10.18
C GLU A 85 2.99 -5.51 -10.89
N CYS A 86 3.27 -4.43 -10.15
CA CYS A 86 3.85 -3.24 -10.74
C CYS A 86 5.14 -3.59 -11.48
N LEU A 87 5.38 -2.93 -12.62
CA LEU A 87 6.68 -3.01 -13.26
C LEU A 87 7.74 -2.47 -12.30
N THR A 88 8.81 -3.23 -12.15
CA THR A 88 9.94 -2.92 -11.26
C THR A 88 10.41 -1.48 -11.39
N GLU A 89 10.61 -1.02 -12.62
CA GLU A 89 11.11 0.31 -12.93
C GLU A 89 10.13 1.43 -12.58
N ARG A 90 8.86 1.10 -12.31
CA ARG A 90 7.81 2.04 -11.91
C ARG A 90 7.51 1.98 -10.42
N LEU A 91 7.90 0.91 -9.73
CA LEU A 91 7.57 0.70 -8.32
C LEU A 91 8.03 1.86 -7.44
N TYR A 92 9.23 2.39 -7.67
CA TYR A 92 9.74 3.54 -6.90
C TYR A 92 8.78 4.73 -6.96
N MET A 93 8.41 5.14 -8.18
CA MET A 93 7.52 6.30 -8.37
C MET A 93 6.14 6.04 -7.78
N CYS A 94 5.59 4.83 -7.96
CA CYS A 94 4.30 4.48 -7.38
C CYS A 94 4.33 4.50 -5.85
N ALA A 95 5.37 3.95 -5.23
CA ALA A 95 5.56 3.98 -3.79
C ALA A 95 5.67 5.42 -3.27
N TYR A 96 6.52 6.23 -3.89
CA TYR A 96 6.69 7.63 -3.51
C TYR A 96 5.34 8.38 -3.55
N VAL A 97 4.59 8.25 -4.65
CA VAL A 97 3.31 8.97 -4.82
C VAL A 97 2.24 8.50 -3.83
N MET A 98 2.13 7.19 -3.59
CA MET A 98 1.17 6.66 -2.61
C MET A 98 1.49 7.15 -1.20
N ASP A 99 2.75 7.09 -0.80
CA ASP A 99 3.18 7.54 0.53
C ASP A 99 2.97 9.05 0.69
N TYR A 100 3.23 9.83 -0.37
CA TYR A 100 2.96 11.26 -0.41
C TYR A 100 1.46 11.56 -0.24
N MET A 101 0.59 10.83 -0.93
CA MET A 101 -0.87 10.96 -0.79
C MET A 101 -1.32 10.68 0.66
N ILE A 102 -0.78 9.64 1.29
CA ILE A 102 -1.06 9.30 2.68
C ILE A 102 -0.59 10.41 3.64
N CYS A 103 0.62 10.94 3.43
CA CYS A 103 1.11 12.06 4.23
C CYS A 103 0.21 13.30 4.13
N TYR A 104 -0.26 13.62 2.92
CA TYR A 104 -1.17 14.74 2.70
C TYR A 104 -2.56 14.53 3.30
N ASP A 105 -3.10 13.31 3.22
CA ASP A 105 -4.37 12.96 3.87
C ASP A 105 -4.31 13.22 5.39
N TYR A 106 -3.19 12.89 6.02
CA TYR A 106 -2.99 13.21 7.45
C TYR A 106 -2.85 14.69 7.77
N LEU A 107 -2.47 15.54 6.81
CA LEU A 107 -2.56 16.98 7.01
C LEU A 107 -4.02 17.44 7.03
N ALA A 108 -4.89 16.83 6.23
CA ALA A 108 -6.32 17.14 6.22
C ALA A 108 -6.99 16.73 7.54
N ASP A 109 -6.53 15.64 8.18
CA ASP A 109 -6.98 15.21 9.51
C ASP A 109 -6.77 16.27 10.61
N ALA A 110 -5.75 17.14 10.45
CA ALA A 110 -5.45 18.22 11.40
C ALA A 110 -6.40 19.43 11.25
N VAL A 111 -7.22 19.45 10.20
CA VAL A 111 -8.25 20.47 9.98
C VAL A 111 -9.55 19.98 10.61
N PRO A 112 -10.16 20.72 11.57
CA PRO A 112 -11.44 20.35 12.14
C PRO A 112 -12.50 20.22 11.04
N SER A 113 -13.03 19.01 10.86
CA SER A 113 -14.11 18.77 9.91
C SER A 113 -15.47 18.93 10.60
N PRO A 114 -16.40 19.70 10.04
CA PRO A 114 -17.76 19.83 10.58
C PRO A 114 -18.57 18.52 10.54
N LEU A 115 -18.08 17.49 9.83
CA LEU A 115 -18.68 16.16 9.83
C LEU A 115 -18.26 15.29 11.03
N ARG A 116 -17.29 15.74 11.84
CA ARG A 116 -16.83 15.03 13.05
C ARG A 116 -17.61 15.39 14.31
N THR A 117 -18.49 16.39 14.27
CA THR A 117 -19.38 16.74 15.40
C THR A 117 -20.65 15.91 15.33
N GLY A 118 -20.55 14.66 15.74
CA GLY A 118 -21.66 13.73 15.87
C GLY A 118 -21.43 12.82 17.08
N GLU A 119 -21.22 13.43 18.24
CA GLU A 119 -21.35 12.80 19.56
C GLU A 119 -22.49 13.48 20.32
#